data_AF-A0A957T6E1-F1
#
_entry.id   AF-A0A957T6E1-F1
#
_cell.length_a   1.000
_cell.length_b   1.000
_cell.length_c   1.000
_cell.angle_alpha   90.00
_cell.angle_beta   90.00
_cell.angle_gamma   90.00
#
_symmetry.space_group_name_H-M   'P 1'
#
loop_
_entity.id
_entity.type
_entity.pdbx_description
1 polymer ?
#
loop_
_entity_poly.entity_id
_entity_poly.type
_entity_poly.pdbx_seq_one_letter_code
_entity_poly.pdbx_strand_id
1 'polypeptide(L)'
;MQRDPQQPWRTQSWAASRHNFDPAVATPPRTVQLHDLTIRDGEECADLAFNTEDKVRIAEMLAAVGIRRSEVFLTVPGWTEVVRALMARHLPLDLWVTWQPGRVE
;
A
#
# COMPACT_ATOMS: atom_id res chain seq x y z
N MET A 1 0.44 8.48 -22.04
CA MET A 1 0.21 9.74 -21.30
C MET A 1 1.07 10.82 -21.94
N GLN A 2 0.48 11.79 -22.65
CA GLN A 2 1.24 12.92 -23.21
C GLN A 2 1.70 13.83 -22.05
N ARG A 3 2.99 14.15 -22.01
CA ARG A 3 3.58 15.09 -21.04
C ARG A 3 3.98 16.36 -21.79
N ASP A 4 3.64 17.52 -21.24
CA ASP A 4 4.15 18.80 -21.70
C ASP A 4 5.64 18.91 -21.31
N PRO A 5 6.58 19.07 -22.25
CA PRO A 5 8.00 19.25 -21.95
C PRO A 5 8.30 20.47 -21.07
N GLN A 6 7.45 21.49 -21.08
CA GLN A 6 7.60 22.68 -20.23
C GLN A 6 7.12 22.42 -18.79
N GLN A 7 6.25 21.43 -18.58
CA GLN A 7 5.67 21.09 -17.28
C GLN A 7 5.61 19.57 -17.07
N PRO A 8 6.76 18.86 -17.10
CA PRO A 8 6.80 17.40 -17.05
C PRO A 8 6.28 16.82 -15.72
N TRP A 9 6.17 17.65 -14.68
CA TRP A 9 5.63 17.31 -13.36
C TRP A 9 4.10 17.28 -13.30
N ARG A 10 3.38 17.61 -14.38
CA ARG A 10 1.92 17.62 -14.39
C ARG A 10 1.36 16.98 -15.65
N THR A 11 0.30 16.20 -15.47
CA THR A 11 -0.55 15.68 -16.55
C THR A 11 -2.02 15.92 -16.22
N GLN A 12 -2.93 15.44 -17.08
CA GLN A 12 -4.36 15.56 -16.85
C GLN A 12 -4.80 14.90 -15.52
N SER A 13 -4.19 13.78 -15.13
CA SER A 13 -4.62 12.96 -14.00
C SER A 13 -3.63 12.91 -12.84
N TRP A 14 -2.42 13.47 -13.01
CA TRP A 14 -1.35 13.32 -12.02
C TRP A 14 -0.54 14.60 -11.87
N ALA A 15 -0.06 14.86 -10.67
CA ALA A 15 0.93 15.88 -10.37
C ALA A 15 2.05 15.30 -9.51
N ALA A 16 3.28 15.75 -9.72
CA ALA A 16 4.45 15.43 -8.93
C ALA A 16 5.18 16.71 -8.53
N SER A 17 6.10 16.61 -7.56
CA SER A 17 6.99 17.72 -7.21
C SER A 17 7.87 18.11 -8.40
N ARG A 18 8.06 19.42 -8.61
CA ARG A 18 8.98 19.94 -9.66
C ARG A 18 10.43 19.52 -9.41
N HIS A 19 10.80 19.34 -8.14
CA HIS A 19 12.14 18.92 -7.73
C HIS A 19 12.51 17.52 -8.25
N ASN A 20 11.52 16.67 -8.59
CA ASN A 20 11.78 15.36 -9.19
C ASN A 20 12.35 15.44 -10.63
N PHE A 21 12.31 16.63 -11.24
CA PHE A 21 12.76 16.90 -12.62
C PHE A 21 13.94 17.88 -12.67
N ASP A 22 14.45 18.31 -11.52
CA ASP A 22 15.64 19.15 -11.46
C ASP A 22 16.87 18.32 -11.88
N PRO A 23 17.61 18.71 -12.93
CA PRO A 23 18.78 17.96 -13.38
C PRO A 23 19.90 17.88 -12.33
N ALA A 24 19.91 18.77 -11.32
CA ALA A 24 20.83 18.68 -10.19
C ALA A 24 20.48 17.53 -9.22
N VAL A 25 19.25 17.02 -9.25
CA VAL A 25 18.76 15.90 -8.43
C VAL A 25 18.91 14.59 -9.21
N ALA A 26 20.15 14.11 -9.33
CA ALA A 26 20.43 12.82 -9.94
C ALA A 26 19.97 11.68 -9.01
N THR A 27 18.84 11.04 -9.33
CA THR A 27 18.40 9.83 -8.61
C THR A 27 18.93 8.59 -9.32
N PRO A 28 19.82 7.79 -8.71
CA PRO A 28 20.28 6.57 -9.33
C PRO A 28 19.13 5.57 -9.50
N PRO A 29 19.15 4.74 -10.55
CA PRO A 29 18.20 3.64 -10.68
C PRO A 29 18.25 2.75 -9.44
N ARG A 30 17.08 2.47 -8.86
CA ARG A 30 16.92 1.57 -7.73
C ARG A 30 15.69 0.70 -7.97
N THR A 31 15.70 -0.50 -7.41
CA THR A 31 14.51 -1.34 -7.39
C THR A 31 13.42 -0.62 -6.60
N VAL A 32 12.32 -0.31 -7.28
CA VAL A 32 11.12 0.26 -6.66
C VAL A 32 10.20 -0.88 -6.25
N GLN A 33 9.76 -0.86 -5.01
CA GLN A 33 8.73 -1.75 -4.51
C GLN A 33 7.53 -0.91 -4.07
N LEU A 34 6.34 -1.41 -4.34
CA LEU A 34 5.11 -0.83 -3.84
C LEU A 34 4.79 -1.48 -2.50
N HIS A 35 4.63 -0.64 -1.48
CA HIS A 35 4.12 -1.05 -0.17
C HIS A 35 2.66 -0.59 -0.11
N ASP A 36 1.75 -1.55 -0.23
CA ASP A 36 0.32 -1.25 -0.28
C ASP A 36 -0.28 -1.21 1.14
N LEU A 37 -0.94 -0.09 1.46
CA LEU A 37 -1.53 0.15 2.77
C LEU A 37 -3.08 0.10 2.73
N THR A 38 -3.70 -0.47 1.70
CA THR A 38 -5.17 -0.44 1.54
C THR A 38 -5.88 -1.14 2.68
N ILE A 39 -5.40 -2.30 3.12
CA ILE A 39 -5.98 -3.05 4.25
C ILE A 39 -5.48 -2.58 5.63
N ARG A 40 -4.75 -1.45 5.67
CA ARG A 40 -4.35 -0.72 6.88
C ARG A 40 -4.97 0.68 6.94
N ASP A 41 -4.49 1.60 6.10
CA ASP A 41 -4.91 3.01 6.04
C ASP A 41 -6.20 3.23 5.25
N GLY A 42 -6.58 2.30 4.38
CA GLY A 42 -7.79 2.45 3.59
C GLY A 42 -9.05 2.62 4.44
N GLU A 43 -9.04 2.12 5.68
CA GLU A 43 -10.13 2.26 6.65
C GLU A 43 -10.14 3.62 7.39
N GLU A 44 -9.13 4.48 7.19
CA GLU A 44 -9.14 5.85 7.71
C GLU A 44 -10.00 6.80 6.85
N CYS A 45 -10.56 6.31 5.73
CA CYS A 45 -11.51 7.04 4.92
C CYS A 45 -12.90 7.07 5.58
N ALA A 46 -13.55 8.24 5.59
CA ALA A 46 -14.90 8.37 6.11
C ALA A 46 -15.88 7.42 5.40
N ASP A 47 -16.77 6.81 6.17
CA ASP A 47 -17.82 5.88 5.70
C ASP A 47 -17.30 4.60 5.01
N LEU A 48 -16.03 4.22 5.22
CA LEU A 48 -15.47 2.97 4.72
C LEU A 48 -14.98 2.07 5.86
N ALA A 49 -15.52 0.86 5.95
CA ALA A 49 -15.07 -0.16 6.90
C ALA A 49 -15.03 -1.52 6.18
N PHE A 50 -13.87 -2.17 6.18
CA PHE A 50 -13.71 -3.47 5.54
C PHE A 50 -13.97 -4.59 6.54
N ASN A 51 -14.77 -5.58 6.16
CA ASN A 51 -14.82 -6.83 6.90
C ASN A 51 -13.60 -7.71 6.56
N THR A 52 -13.43 -8.82 7.28
CA THR A 52 -12.31 -9.75 7.07
C THR A 52 -12.22 -10.28 5.63
N GLU A 53 -13.37 -10.61 5.03
CA GLU A 53 -13.43 -11.14 3.67
C GLU A 53 -13.09 -10.07 2.63
N ASP A 54 -13.47 -8.81 2.85
CA ASP A 54 -13.07 -7.69 1.99
C ASP A 54 -11.54 -7.52 1.99
N LYS A 55 -10.92 -7.53 3.17
CA LYS A 55 -9.46 -7.40 3.32
C LYS A 55 -8.72 -8.56 2.65
N VAL A 56 -9.25 -9.77 2.79
CA VAL A 56 -8.74 -10.94 2.09
C VAL A 56 -8.81 -10.79 0.58
N ARG A 57 -9.96 -10.38 0.03
CA ARG A 57 -10.11 -10.21 -1.43
C ARG A 57 -9.18 -9.14 -1.96
N ILE A 58 -9.00 -8.05 -1.22
CA ILE A 58 -8.02 -7.01 -1.55
C ILE A 58 -6.61 -7.60 -1.59
N ALA A 59 -6.21 -8.38 -0.58
CA ALA A 59 -4.90 -9.02 -0.56
C ALA A 59 -4.68 -10.01 -1.72
N GLU A 60 -5.70 -10.80 -2.07
CA GLU A 60 -5.67 -11.69 -3.23
C GLU A 60 -5.50 -10.90 -4.54
N MET A 61 -6.21 -9.79 -4.70
CA MET A 61 -6.06 -8.90 -5.85
C MET A 61 -4.66 -8.27 -5.91
N LEU A 62 -4.12 -7.79 -4.79
CA LEU A 62 -2.78 -7.24 -4.69
C LEU A 62 -1.73 -8.28 -5.13
N ALA A 63 -1.85 -9.50 -4.63
CA ALA A 63 -0.99 -10.61 -5.02
C ALA A 63 -1.10 -10.92 -6.53
N ALA A 64 -2.32 -10.93 -7.08
CA ALA A 64 -2.58 -11.20 -8.49
C ALA A 64 -1.95 -10.16 -9.43
N VAL A 65 -1.87 -8.89 -9.03
CA VAL A 65 -1.21 -7.83 -9.80
C VAL A 65 0.30 -7.71 -9.51
N GLY A 66 0.85 -8.61 -8.70
CA GLY A 66 2.28 -8.68 -8.41
C GLY A 66 2.78 -7.74 -7.31
N ILE A 67 1.87 -7.10 -6.55
CA ILE A 67 2.26 -6.39 -5.33
C ILE A 67 2.67 -7.44 -4.30
N ARG A 68 3.86 -7.26 -3.74
CA ARG A 68 4.44 -8.19 -2.77
C ARG A 68 4.28 -7.72 -1.35
N ARG A 69 4.28 -6.42 -1.08
CA ARG A 69 4.35 -5.91 0.28
C ARG A 69 3.02 -5.24 0.67
N SER A 70 2.43 -5.68 1.77
CA SER A 70 1.23 -5.05 2.35
C SER A 70 1.24 -5.08 3.87
N GLU A 71 0.45 -4.23 4.51
CA GLU A 71 0.37 -4.09 5.97
C GLU A 71 -1.06 -4.22 6.47
N VAL A 72 -1.25 -4.86 7.63
CA VAL A 72 -2.55 -4.96 8.34
C VAL A 72 -2.52 -4.11 9.61
N PHE A 73 -3.61 -3.38 9.87
CA PHE A 73 -3.73 -2.54 11.05
C PHE A 73 -4.10 -3.36 12.30
N LEU A 74 -3.25 -3.30 13.34
CA LEU A 74 -3.40 -4.10 14.56
C LEU A 74 -4.34 -3.51 15.63
N THR A 75 -4.97 -2.37 15.37
CA THR A 75 -5.86 -1.69 16.33
C THR A 75 -7.34 -1.84 16.00
N VAL A 76 -7.68 -2.39 14.82
CA VAL A 76 -9.06 -2.60 14.40
C VAL A 76 -9.53 -3.97 14.91
N PRO A 77 -10.69 -4.06 15.60
CA PRO A 77 -11.26 -5.34 16.01
C PRO A 77 -11.34 -6.33 14.83
N GLY A 78 -10.97 -7.59 15.06
CA GLY A 78 -10.95 -8.60 14.01
C GLY A 78 -9.62 -8.73 13.25
N TRP A 79 -8.59 -7.94 13.59
CA TRP A 79 -7.30 -8.00 12.88
C TRP A 79 -6.64 -9.38 12.95
N THR A 80 -6.82 -10.12 14.06
CA THR A 80 -6.21 -11.46 14.21
C THR A 80 -6.82 -12.47 13.24
N GLU A 81 -8.12 -12.35 12.99
CA GLU A 81 -8.90 -13.14 12.04
C GLU A 81 -8.42 -12.85 10.62
N VAL A 82 -8.16 -11.58 10.30
CA VAL A 82 -7.57 -11.17 9.01
C VAL A 82 -6.21 -11.81 8.82
N VAL A 83 -5.29 -11.67 9.78
CA VAL A 83 -3.95 -12.26 9.69
C VAL A 83 -4.03 -13.77 9.51
N ARG A 84 -4.84 -14.47 10.33
CA ARG A 84 -5.05 -15.92 10.20
C ARG A 84 -5.59 -16.30 8.81
N ALA A 85 -6.57 -15.56 8.30
CA ALA A 85 -7.18 -15.81 7.00
C ALA A 85 -6.20 -15.60 5.83
N LEU A 86 -5.34 -14.58 5.91
CA LEU A 86 -4.31 -14.31 4.92
C LEU A 86 -3.21 -15.39 4.92
N MET A 87 -2.74 -15.78 6.11
CA MET A 87 -1.74 -16.84 6.25
C MET A 87 -2.23 -18.18 5.68
N ALA A 88 -3.50 -18.54 5.94
CA ALA A 88 -4.09 -19.79 5.42
C ALA A 88 -4.09 -19.87 3.87
N ARG A 89 -4.10 -18.72 3.19
CA ARG A 89 -4.11 -18.64 1.72
C ARG A 89 -2.75 -18.78 1.07
N HIS A 90 -1.67 -18.69 1.85
CA HIS A 90 -0.30 -18.78 1.33
C HIS A 90 -0.04 -17.83 0.15
N LEU A 91 -0.59 -16.60 0.25
CA LEU A 91 -0.40 -15.59 -0.79
C LEU A 91 1.08 -15.21 -0.91
N PRO A 92 1.56 -14.84 -2.11
CA PRO A 92 2.93 -14.37 -2.33
C PRO A 92 3.15 -12.94 -1.79
N LEU A 93 2.65 -12.66 -0.58
CA LEU A 93 2.73 -11.37 0.11
C LEU A 93 3.68 -11.45 1.30
N ASP A 94 4.60 -10.48 1.36
CA ASP A 94 5.28 -10.07 2.56
C ASP A 94 4.29 -9.24 3.39
N LEU A 95 3.62 -9.90 4.34
CA LEU A 95 2.67 -9.26 5.25
C LEU A 95 3.41 -8.59 6.41
N TRP A 96 3.27 -7.28 6.52
CA TRP A 96 3.80 -6.45 7.60
C TRP A 96 2.71 -6.14 8.63
N VAL A 97 3.15 -5.94 9.86
CA VAL A 97 2.32 -5.48 10.95
C VAL A 97 3.15 -4.52 11.80
N THR A 98 2.55 -3.41 12.23
CA THR A 98 3.20 -2.46 13.14
C THR A 98 3.11 -3.01 14.56
N TRP A 99 4.14 -3.74 14.99
CA TRP A 99 4.23 -4.25 16.35
C TRP A 99 5.04 -3.30 17.24
N GLN A 100 4.44 -2.84 18.34
CA GLN A 100 5.12 -2.08 19.38
C GLN A 100 5.03 -2.85 20.71
N PRO A 101 6.14 -3.41 21.22
CA PRO A 101 6.11 -4.09 22.52
C PRO A 101 5.60 -3.14 23.61
N GLY A 102 4.56 -3.55 24.33
CA GLY A 102 3.95 -2.78 25.44
C GLY A 102 2.84 -1.79 25.05
N ARG A 103 2.44 -1.72 23.77
CA ARG A 103 1.30 -0.88 23.31
C ARG A 103 0.16 -1.65 22.66
N VAL A 104 0.38 -2.91 22.33
CA VAL A 104 -0.62 -3.83 21.79
C VAL A 104 -0.90 -4.87 22.85
N GLU A 105 -1.63 -4.44 23.88
CA GLU A 105 -2.51 -5.18 24.79
C GLU A 105 -3.31 -4.16 25.60
#